data_AF-A0A9W8XY56-F1
#
_entry.id   AF-A0A9W8XY56-F1
#
_cell.length_a   1.000
_cell.length_b   1.000
_cell.length_c   1.000
_cell.angle_alpha   90.00
_cell.angle_beta   90.00
_cell.angle_gamma   90.00
#
_symmetry.space_group_name_H-M   'P 1'
#
loop_
_entity.id
_entity.type
_entity.pdbx_description
1 polymer ?
#
loop_
_entity_poly.entity_id
_entity_poly.type
_entity_poly.pdbx_seq_one_letter_code
_entity_poly.pdbx_strand_id
1 'polypeptide(L)'
;MAGSICGEKITPGDDDDSRRAELARMLAENEDDWFRIKARSADRSGGSSPTVAAGGDEEVLQFEPAKINTTLMDTPGLSLVVPNEVQELRAEKEQLNIELDQVKKQLASKTLAHDEALTQIKLQGEQLETKRLAHEEALQQVSNLQDNVLARDAIKEASDYKIKQLTGGTSFMDRLDRLYNEKDKDKDQIQRLLEERLSLCEDLRRKGETTTQLQKQVFQFKKQLGSLQLQLGSRKAVESQLIDKCAEVDSLKYTLANLNTQKGAQSVGLSTVRTELKDALNANQTQSKAITALEPHVAARCDKQKMWELKRDIAFYITHLDLANNRCRVFSCAHVSLFSLPKRNKSTLQRDARVIAGEFFRDWANDKQFMDQYHFQRQYVIDHHRAHERSASGRGAHSGTIKNILTQVDGGRNVSLEYN
;
A
#
# COMPACT_ATOMS: atom_id res chain seq x y z
N MET A 1 16.30 -80.83 -6.19
CA MET A 1 15.64 -79.91 -7.16
C MET A 1 16.43 -78.63 -7.16
N ALA A 2 17.13 -78.35 -8.25
CA ALA A 2 18.06 -77.24 -8.38
C ALA A 2 17.31 -75.94 -8.75
N GLY A 3 17.56 -74.87 -8.00
CA GLY A 3 17.04 -73.53 -8.28
C GLY A 3 18.05 -72.73 -9.09
N SER A 4 17.67 -72.39 -10.33
CA SER A 4 18.44 -71.55 -11.26
C SER A 4 18.21 -70.08 -10.94
N ILE A 5 19.26 -69.35 -10.56
CA ILE A 5 19.25 -67.89 -10.39
C ILE A 5 19.91 -67.29 -11.64
N CYS A 6 19.12 -66.62 -12.46
CA CYS A 6 19.60 -65.86 -13.61
C CYS A 6 20.22 -64.53 -13.11
N GLY A 7 21.50 -64.34 -13.38
CA GLY A 7 22.20 -63.07 -13.17
C GLY A 7 22.04 -62.15 -14.38
N GLU A 8 21.44 -60.98 -14.18
CA GLU A 8 21.50 -59.86 -15.12
C GLU A 8 22.87 -59.17 -15.03
N LYS A 9 23.56 -59.09 -16.16
CA LYS A 9 24.76 -58.27 -16.33
C LYS A 9 24.33 -56.81 -16.51
N ILE A 10 24.65 -55.97 -15.53
CA ILE A 10 24.57 -54.51 -15.66
C ILE A 10 25.84 -54.04 -16.39
N THR A 11 25.69 -53.47 -17.58
CA THR A 11 26.75 -52.76 -18.29
C THR A 11 26.81 -51.30 -17.83
N PRO A 12 27.98 -50.78 -17.40
CA PRO A 12 28.17 -49.36 -17.14
C PRO A 12 28.45 -48.64 -18.47
N GLY A 13 27.68 -47.63 -18.84
CA GLY A 13 27.87 -47.00 -20.16
C GLY A 13 27.24 -45.63 -20.36
N ASP A 14 25.91 -45.52 -20.50
CA ASP A 14 25.38 -44.44 -21.34
C ASP A 14 24.38 -43.47 -20.67
N ASP A 15 24.04 -43.67 -19.39
CA ASP A 15 22.98 -42.86 -18.73
C ASP A 15 23.47 -41.53 -18.13
N ASP A 16 24.75 -41.40 -17.82
CA ASP A 16 25.26 -40.22 -17.09
C ASP A 16 25.53 -39.02 -18.03
N ASP A 17 25.92 -39.29 -19.27
CA ASP A 17 26.11 -38.26 -20.30
C ASP A 17 24.78 -37.71 -20.84
N SER A 18 23.74 -38.55 -20.94
CA SER A 18 22.39 -38.08 -21.28
C SER A 18 21.83 -37.15 -20.20
N ARG A 19 22.04 -37.47 -18.92
CA ARG A 19 21.60 -36.61 -17.81
C ARG A 19 22.38 -35.30 -17.74
N ARG A 20 23.68 -35.30 -18.03
CA ARG A 20 24.47 -34.07 -18.13
C ARG A 20 24.06 -33.19 -19.30
N ALA A 21 23.77 -33.78 -20.46
CA ALA A 21 23.27 -33.04 -21.62
C ALA A 21 21.90 -32.40 -21.35
N GLU A 22 21.00 -33.11 -20.67
CA GLU A 22 19.67 -32.58 -20.33
C GLU A 22 19.74 -31.48 -19.27
N LEU A 23 20.62 -31.61 -18.26
CA LEU A 23 20.85 -30.56 -17.27
C LEU A 23 21.46 -29.29 -17.91
N ALA A 24 22.39 -29.44 -18.86
CA ALA A 24 22.97 -28.33 -19.60
C ALA A 24 21.92 -27.62 -20.47
N ARG A 25 20.98 -28.36 -21.07
CA ARG A 25 19.87 -27.79 -21.86
C ARG A 25 18.91 -26.98 -20.98
N MET A 26 18.56 -27.50 -19.80
CA MET A 26 17.69 -26.80 -18.84
C MET A 26 18.32 -25.52 -18.28
N LEU A 27 19.64 -25.48 -18.11
CA LEU A 27 20.34 -24.27 -17.67
C LEU A 27 20.41 -23.22 -18.78
N ALA A 28 20.62 -23.63 -20.04
CA ALA A 28 20.59 -22.72 -21.19
C ALA A 28 19.19 -22.11 -21.44
N GLU A 29 18.13 -22.91 -21.28
CA GLU A 29 16.75 -22.43 -21.43
C GLU A 29 16.33 -21.42 -20.33
N ASN A 30 16.94 -21.49 -19.14
CA ASN A 30 16.67 -20.55 -18.05
C ASN A 30 17.46 -19.22 -18.14
N GLU A 31 18.63 -19.20 -18.79
CA GLU A 31 19.39 -17.95 -18.98
C GLU A 31 18.67 -17.01 -19.96
N ASP A 32 18.01 -17.54 -21.00
CA ASP A 32 17.25 -16.74 -21.97
C ASP A 32 16.02 -16.04 -21.38
N ASP A 33 15.35 -16.67 -20.41
CA ASP A 33 14.21 -16.05 -19.71
C ASP A 33 14.65 -14.96 -18.72
N TRP A 34 15.84 -15.09 -18.12
CA TRP A 34 16.40 -14.06 -17.26
C TRP A 34 16.73 -12.76 -18.02
N PHE A 35 17.24 -12.87 -19.26
CA PHE A 35 17.52 -11.70 -20.11
C PHE A 35 16.24 -11.03 -20.64
N ARG A 36 15.17 -11.78 -20.92
CA ARG A 36 13.87 -11.22 -21.34
C ARG A 36 13.17 -10.39 -20.26
N ILE A 37 13.32 -10.78 -19.00
CA ILE A 37 12.74 -10.04 -17.87
C ILE A 37 13.45 -8.68 -17.66
N LYS A 38 14.77 -8.62 -17.88
CA LYS A 38 15.53 -7.36 -17.82
C LYS A 38 15.21 -6.40 -18.96
N ALA A 39 14.99 -6.90 -20.18
CA ALA A 39 14.63 -6.07 -21.33
C ALA A 39 13.25 -5.38 -21.16
N ARG A 40 12.29 -6.03 -20.51
CA ARG A 40 10.97 -5.44 -20.23
C ARG A 40 10.95 -4.41 -19.10
N SER A 41 12.00 -4.36 -18.27
CA SER A 41 12.14 -3.35 -17.20
C SER A 41 12.75 -2.03 -17.68
N ALA A 42 13.43 -2.01 -18.83
CA ALA A 42 14.08 -0.82 -19.38
C ALA A 42 13.13 0.08 -20.21
N ASP A 43 12.03 -0.47 -20.74
CA ASP A 43 11.10 0.25 -21.63
C ASP A 43 10.03 1.09 -20.90
N ARG A 44 10.03 1.16 -19.57
CA ARG A 44 9.04 1.93 -18.77
C ARG A 44 9.52 3.27 -18.23
N SER A 45 10.70 3.75 -18.60
CA SER A 45 11.23 5.07 -18.17
C SER A 45 11.14 6.18 -19.24
N GLY A 46 10.52 5.93 -20.39
CA GLY A 46 10.29 6.92 -21.46
C GLY A 46 9.13 7.88 -21.16
N GLY A 47 9.26 8.74 -20.16
CA GLY A 47 8.30 9.80 -19.81
C GLY A 47 8.87 11.18 -20.07
N SER A 48 8.66 11.69 -21.29
CA SER A 48 8.60 13.09 -21.72
C SER A 48 8.98 14.20 -20.71
N SER A 49 10.14 14.83 -20.91
CA SER A 49 10.45 16.17 -20.40
C SER A 49 9.83 17.26 -21.28
N PRO A 50 9.14 18.26 -20.72
CA PRO A 50 8.85 19.50 -21.41
C PRO A 50 10.03 20.47 -21.30
N THR A 51 10.43 20.99 -22.44
CA THR A 51 11.37 22.09 -22.62
C THR A 51 10.85 23.34 -21.89
N VAL A 52 11.56 23.80 -20.85
CA VAL A 52 11.35 25.13 -20.26
C VAL A 52 12.64 25.92 -20.40
N ALA A 53 12.46 27.11 -20.99
CA ALA A 53 13.48 28.05 -21.38
C ALA A 53 14.33 28.54 -20.20
N ALA A 54 15.61 28.73 -20.50
CA ALA A 54 16.58 29.42 -19.68
C ALA A 54 16.22 30.90 -19.49
N GLY A 55 16.41 31.40 -18.27
CA GLY A 55 16.44 32.83 -17.97
C GLY A 55 15.86 33.14 -16.59
N GLY A 56 16.72 33.50 -15.63
CA GLY A 56 16.28 34.07 -14.37
C GLY A 56 17.22 33.75 -13.21
N ASP A 57 18.15 34.67 -12.99
CA ASP A 57 18.92 34.98 -11.78
C ASP A 57 18.64 34.14 -10.51
N GLU A 58 19.68 33.42 -10.05
CA GLU A 58 19.73 32.79 -8.73
C GLU A 58 19.78 33.86 -7.63
N GLU A 59 18.62 34.18 -7.07
CA GLU A 59 18.53 34.83 -5.75
C GLU A 59 18.59 33.74 -4.67
N VAL A 60 19.75 33.63 -4.03
CA VAL A 60 20.01 32.73 -2.90
C VAL A 60 19.19 33.20 -1.69
N LEU A 61 17.96 32.71 -1.55
CA LEU A 61 17.17 32.84 -0.33
C LEU A 61 17.71 31.89 0.74
N GLN A 62 18.57 32.41 1.60
CA GLN A 62 18.93 31.80 2.88
C GLN A 62 17.66 31.70 3.75
N PHE A 63 17.08 30.51 3.84
CA PHE A 63 16.04 30.21 4.82
C PHE A 63 16.69 30.10 6.21
N GLU A 64 16.57 31.16 7.01
CA GLU A 64 16.78 31.04 8.45
C GLU A 64 15.68 30.14 9.04
N PRO A 65 16.03 29.13 9.88
CA PRO A 65 15.03 28.34 10.57
C PRO A 65 14.26 29.24 11.52
N ALA A 66 12.95 29.34 11.29
CA ALA A 66 12.03 30.07 12.14
C ALA A 66 12.23 29.65 13.60
N LYS A 67 12.75 30.57 14.40
CA LYS A 67 12.73 30.49 15.87
C LYS A 67 11.26 30.45 16.28
N ILE A 68 10.75 29.24 16.48
CA ILE A 68 9.46 29.02 17.14
C ILE A 68 9.63 29.56 18.56
N ASN A 69 9.14 30.77 18.78
CA ASN A 69 9.01 31.37 20.10
C ASN A 69 8.07 30.49 20.91
N THR A 70 8.63 29.57 21.69
CA THR A 70 7.96 28.88 22.79
C THR A 70 7.77 29.86 23.94
N THR A 71 6.94 30.88 23.73
CA THR A 71 6.34 31.63 24.84
C THR A 71 5.03 30.94 25.18
N LEU A 72 5.17 29.73 25.72
CA LEU A 72 4.06 29.00 26.32
C LEU A 72 3.72 29.75 27.61
N MET A 73 2.50 30.28 27.65
CA MET A 73 1.90 30.89 28.82
C MET A 73 2.06 29.98 30.04
N ASP A 74 2.71 30.50 31.07
CA ASP A 74 2.64 29.96 32.43
C ASP A 74 1.19 30.05 32.90
N THR A 75 0.43 28.98 32.68
CA THR A 75 -0.77 28.68 33.47
C THR A 75 -0.35 27.84 34.67
N PRO A 76 -0.23 28.42 35.88
CA PRO A 76 0.03 27.64 37.08
C PRO A 76 -1.27 26.94 37.49
N GLY A 77 -1.32 25.61 37.36
CA GLY A 77 -2.42 24.86 37.95
C GLY A 77 -2.76 23.49 37.37
N LEU A 78 -2.18 23.08 36.23
CA LEU A 78 -2.39 21.74 35.69
C LEU A 78 -1.11 20.93 35.84
N SER A 79 -0.93 20.39 37.04
CA SER A 79 -0.10 19.20 37.26
C SER A 79 -0.71 18.07 36.43
N LEU A 80 -0.26 17.97 35.18
CA LEU A 80 -0.47 16.80 34.34
C LEU A 80 0.31 15.68 35.01
N VAL A 81 -0.37 14.99 35.92
CA VAL A 81 0.01 13.66 36.38
C VAL A 81 0.06 12.81 35.13
N VAL A 82 1.25 12.70 34.55
CA VAL A 82 1.55 11.72 33.51
C VAL A 82 1.19 10.37 34.14
N PRO A 83 0.21 9.64 33.58
CA PRO A 83 -0.21 8.36 34.16
C PRO A 83 1.02 7.48 34.35
N ASN A 84 1.14 6.80 35.50
CA ASN A 84 2.29 5.93 35.81
C ASN A 84 2.63 4.99 34.65
N GLU A 85 1.63 4.52 33.92
CA GLU A 85 1.77 3.67 32.73
C GLU A 85 2.66 4.29 31.63
N VAL A 86 2.61 5.62 31.43
CA VAL A 86 3.45 6.30 30.43
C VAL A 86 4.91 6.42 30.91
N GLN A 87 5.14 6.51 32.21
CA GLN A 87 6.50 6.47 32.76
C GLN A 87 7.07 5.05 32.71
N GLU A 88 6.26 4.04 33.00
CA GLU A 88 6.63 2.63 32.90
C GLU A 88 6.98 2.24 31.45
N LEU A 89 6.16 2.63 30.48
CA LEU A 89 6.45 2.38 29.05
C LEU A 89 7.70 3.11 28.55
N ARG A 90 8.01 4.30 29.10
CA ARG A 90 9.27 5.01 28.78
C ARG A 90 10.47 4.27 29.38
N ALA A 91 10.37 3.78 30.61
CA ALA A 91 11.41 3.00 31.24
C ALA A 91 11.64 1.66 30.51
N GLU A 92 10.57 0.97 30.09
CA GLU A 92 10.65 -0.27 29.33
C GLU A 92 11.28 -0.05 27.94
N LYS A 93 10.91 1.02 27.24
CA LYS A 93 11.54 1.40 25.97
C LYS A 93 13.04 1.68 26.12
N GLU A 94 13.42 2.39 27.18
CA GLU A 94 14.83 2.70 27.44
C GLU A 94 15.61 1.42 27.77
N GLN A 95 15.03 0.52 28.56
CA GLN A 95 15.60 -0.78 28.87
C GLN A 95 15.80 -1.64 27.60
N LEU A 96 14.80 -1.70 26.72
CA LEU A 96 14.90 -2.42 25.44
C LEU A 96 15.97 -1.82 24.51
N ASN A 97 16.15 -0.50 24.50
CA ASN A 97 17.22 0.15 23.73
C ASN A 97 18.61 -0.24 24.26
N ILE A 98 18.78 -0.29 25.59
CA ILE A 98 20.04 -0.73 26.21
C ILE A 98 20.34 -2.19 25.84
N GLU A 99 19.35 -3.07 25.90
CA GLU A 99 19.49 -4.48 25.51
C GLU A 99 19.82 -4.64 24.03
N LEU A 100 19.17 -3.87 23.15
CA LEU A 100 19.46 -3.86 21.72
C LEU A 100 20.91 -3.43 21.43
N ASP A 101 21.39 -2.40 22.12
CA ASP A 101 22.78 -1.94 21.97
C ASP A 101 23.79 -2.95 22.51
N GLN A 102 23.47 -3.68 23.58
CA GLN A 102 24.29 -4.79 24.05
C GLN A 102 24.35 -5.93 23.03
N VAL A 103 23.22 -6.31 22.43
CA VAL A 103 23.18 -7.34 21.38
C VAL A 103 23.96 -6.91 20.14
N LYS A 104 23.85 -5.65 19.72
CA LYS A 104 24.66 -5.10 18.61
C LYS A 104 26.16 -5.17 18.90
N LYS A 105 26.58 -4.81 20.12
CA LYS A 105 28.00 -4.92 20.53
C LYS A 105 28.48 -6.37 20.54
N GLN A 106 27.66 -7.31 21.02
CA GLN A 106 27.98 -8.75 20.98
C GLN A 106 28.03 -9.30 19.56
N LEU A 107 27.19 -8.80 18.66
CA LEU A 107 27.20 -9.20 17.25
C LEU A 107 28.45 -8.68 16.54
N ALA A 108 28.81 -7.42 16.77
CA ALA A 108 30.03 -6.82 16.21
C ALA A 108 31.28 -7.57 16.67
N SER A 109 31.38 -7.91 17.97
CA SER A 109 32.54 -8.66 18.49
C SER A 109 32.62 -10.08 17.93
N LYS A 110 31.49 -10.78 17.78
CA LYS A 110 31.45 -12.11 17.15
C LYS A 110 31.78 -12.07 15.66
N THR A 111 31.39 -11.02 14.95
CA THR A 111 31.72 -10.83 13.53
C THR A 111 33.21 -10.61 13.35
N LEU A 112 33.80 -9.75 14.18
CA LEU A 112 35.25 -9.52 14.19
C LEU A 112 36.02 -10.82 14.47
N ALA A 113 35.63 -11.58 15.50
CA ALA A 113 36.26 -12.85 15.84
C ALA A 113 36.13 -13.91 14.71
N HIS A 114 35.01 -13.91 13.99
CA HIS A 114 34.81 -14.78 12.84
C HIS A 114 35.72 -14.40 11.67
N ASP A 115 35.90 -13.12 11.39
CA ASP A 115 36.79 -12.63 10.33
C ASP A 115 38.28 -12.87 10.66
N GLU A 116 38.65 -12.75 11.93
CA GLU A 116 39.97 -13.17 12.45
C GLU A 116 40.19 -14.68 12.27
N ALA A 117 39.18 -15.51 12.56
CA ALA A 117 39.28 -16.96 12.34
C ALA A 117 39.42 -17.31 10.84
N LEU A 118 38.67 -16.64 9.96
CA LEU A 118 38.78 -16.85 8.50
C LEU A 118 40.14 -16.44 7.95
N THR A 119 40.71 -15.33 8.41
CA THR A 119 42.06 -14.90 8.01
C THR A 119 43.12 -15.88 8.49
N GLN A 120 42.99 -16.42 9.70
CA GLN A 120 43.89 -17.45 10.23
C GLN A 120 43.81 -18.76 9.44
N ILE A 121 42.61 -19.20 9.04
CA ILE A 121 42.42 -20.39 8.19
C ILE A 121 43.06 -20.17 6.81
N LYS A 122 42.89 -18.99 6.19
CA LYS A 122 43.54 -18.68 4.90
C LYS A 122 45.07 -18.74 5.02
N LEU A 123 45.63 -18.14 6.07
CA LEU A 123 47.07 -18.16 6.31
C LEU A 123 47.59 -19.60 6.53
N GLN A 124 46.86 -20.43 7.28
CA GLN A 124 47.22 -21.84 7.45
C GLN A 124 47.14 -22.61 6.12
N GLY A 125 46.17 -22.31 5.27
CA GLY A 125 46.05 -22.87 3.93
C GLY A 125 47.27 -22.54 3.05
N GLU A 126 47.70 -21.29 3.03
CA GLU A 126 48.89 -20.85 2.30
C GLU A 126 50.19 -21.49 2.84
N GLN A 127 50.30 -21.64 4.16
CA GLN A 127 51.43 -22.35 4.78
C GLN A 127 51.46 -23.84 4.44
N LEU A 128 50.30 -24.49 4.30
CA LEU A 128 50.23 -25.88 3.89
C LEU A 128 50.58 -26.04 2.40
N GLU A 129 50.14 -25.11 1.54
CA GLU A 129 50.46 -25.15 0.12
C GLU A 129 51.96 -24.94 -0.14
N THR A 130 52.58 -24.00 0.57
CA THR A 130 54.04 -23.80 0.50
C THR A 130 54.82 -25.02 1.00
N LYS A 131 54.37 -25.67 2.07
CA LYS A 131 54.96 -26.95 2.53
C LYS A 131 54.77 -28.08 1.51
N ARG A 132 53.61 -28.14 0.84
CA ARG A 132 53.34 -29.12 -0.21
C ARG A 132 54.29 -28.94 -1.39
N LEU A 133 54.45 -27.71 -1.87
CA LEU A 133 55.37 -27.38 -2.96
C LEU A 133 56.82 -27.69 -2.59
N ALA A 134 57.26 -27.31 -1.38
CA ALA A 134 58.61 -27.64 -0.90
C ALA A 134 58.84 -29.16 -0.79
N HIS A 135 57.81 -29.92 -0.41
CA HIS A 135 57.90 -31.38 -0.39
C HIS A 135 57.99 -31.98 -1.80
N GLU A 136 57.22 -31.45 -2.76
CA GLU A 136 57.24 -31.84 -4.16
C GLU A 136 58.61 -31.56 -4.81
N GLU A 137 59.19 -30.38 -4.55
CA GLU A 137 60.56 -30.06 -4.94
C GLU A 137 61.60 -31.00 -4.33
N ALA A 138 61.46 -31.35 -3.04
CA ALA A 138 62.35 -32.29 -2.37
C ALA A 138 62.26 -33.70 -2.98
N LEU A 139 61.05 -34.16 -3.34
CA LEU A 139 60.86 -35.44 -4.05
C LEU A 139 61.53 -35.43 -5.42
N GLN A 140 61.42 -34.31 -6.16
CA GLN A 140 62.09 -34.16 -7.45
C GLN A 140 63.62 -34.20 -7.30
N GLN A 141 64.17 -33.55 -6.26
CA GLN A 141 65.60 -33.60 -5.96
C GLN A 141 66.07 -35.03 -5.62
N VAL A 142 65.31 -35.76 -4.82
CA VAL A 142 65.61 -37.17 -4.49
C VAL A 142 65.60 -38.03 -5.75
N SER A 143 64.63 -37.85 -6.64
CA SER A 143 64.60 -38.54 -7.94
C SER A 143 65.87 -38.27 -8.75
N ASN A 144 66.26 -37.00 -8.88
CA ASN A 144 67.46 -36.61 -9.62
C ASN A 144 68.75 -37.18 -8.98
N LEU A 145 68.82 -37.24 -7.65
CA LEU A 145 69.93 -37.85 -6.94
C LEU A 145 69.97 -39.37 -7.17
N GLN A 146 68.82 -40.03 -7.21
CA GLN A 146 68.73 -41.45 -7.51
C GLN A 146 69.23 -41.75 -8.94
N ASP A 147 68.84 -40.95 -9.93
CA ASP A 147 69.34 -41.07 -11.29
C ASP A 147 70.86 -40.85 -11.37
N ASN A 148 71.40 -39.91 -10.60
CA ASN A 148 72.84 -39.66 -10.51
C ASN A 148 73.61 -40.82 -9.84
N VAL A 149 73.02 -41.46 -8.82
CA VAL A 149 73.62 -42.65 -8.19
C VAL A 149 73.66 -43.80 -9.19
N LEU A 150 72.57 -44.06 -9.90
CA LEU A 150 72.52 -45.09 -10.96
C LEU A 150 73.56 -44.83 -12.05
N ALA A 151 73.72 -43.56 -12.47
CA ALA A 151 74.75 -43.17 -13.43
C ALA A 151 76.17 -43.39 -12.89
N ARG A 152 76.42 -43.10 -11.60
CA ARG A 152 77.71 -43.36 -10.95
C ARG A 152 78.01 -44.84 -10.84
N ASP A 153 77.04 -45.66 -10.48
CA ASP A 153 77.22 -47.11 -10.38
C ASP A 153 77.55 -47.72 -11.74
N ALA A 154 76.89 -47.26 -12.82
CA ALA A 154 77.23 -47.67 -14.18
C ALA A 154 78.66 -47.26 -14.60
N ILE A 155 79.12 -46.05 -14.21
CA ILE A 155 80.50 -45.59 -14.46
C ILE A 155 81.49 -46.42 -13.65
N LYS A 156 81.16 -46.75 -12.40
CA LYS A 156 82.00 -47.58 -11.52
C LYS A 156 82.13 -48.99 -12.10
N GLU A 157 81.05 -49.64 -12.51
CA GLU A 157 81.10 -50.95 -13.17
C GLU A 157 81.95 -50.93 -14.44
N ALA A 158 81.81 -49.90 -15.28
CA ALA A 158 82.62 -49.74 -16.48
C ALA A 158 84.11 -49.53 -16.15
N SER A 159 84.41 -48.80 -15.08
CA SER A 159 85.78 -48.53 -14.61
C SER A 159 86.40 -49.77 -13.97
N ASP A 160 85.65 -50.52 -13.16
CA ASP A 160 86.08 -51.76 -12.54
C ASP A 160 86.34 -52.83 -13.61
N TYR A 161 85.49 -52.91 -14.64
CA TYR A 161 85.75 -53.73 -15.83
C TYR A 161 87.06 -53.34 -16.54
N LYS A 162 87.34 -52.05 -16.68
CA LYS A 162 88.57 -51.52 -17.28
C LYS A 162 89.81 -51.80 -16.43
N ILE A 163 89.73 -51.61 -15.12
CA ILE A 163 90.82 -51.87 -14.16
C ILE A 163 91.15 -53.37 -14.12
N LYS A 164 90.12 -54.23 -14.16
CA LYS A 164 90.27 -55.70 -14.21
C LYS A 164 90.94 -56.17 -15.50
N GLN A 165 90.78 -55.45 -16.61
CA GLN A 165 91.56 -55.68 -17.83
C GLN A 165 93.01 -55.21 -17.73
N LEU A 166 93.29 -54.15 -16.96
CA LEU A 166 94.62 -53.51 -16.88
C LEU A 166 95.55 -54.10 -15.81
N THR A 167 95.03 -54.79 -14.79
CA THR A 167 95.82 -55.22 -13.61
C THR A 167 95.95 -56.74 -13.46
N GLY A 168 95.74 -57.51 -14.53
CA GLY A 168 95.79 -58.97 -14.54
C GLY A 168 97.19 -59.60 -14.37
N GLY A 169 97.92 -59.25 -13.31
CA GLY A 169 99.23 -59.78 -12.95
C GLY A 169 99.41 -59.99 -11.44
N THR A 170 98.58 -60.83 -10.83
CA THR A 170 98.78 -61.35 -9.45
C THR A 170 98.40 -62.83 -9.39
N SER A 171 99.02 -63.61 -8.52
CA SER A 171 98.77 -65.04 -8.37
C SER A 171 97.27 -65.37 -8.23
N PHE A 172 96.82 -66.46 -8.85
CA PHE A 172 95.42 -66.91 -8.87
C PHE A 172 94.79 -67.01 -7.47
N MET A 173 95.59 -67.37 -6.46
CA MET A 173 95.12 -67.48 -5.07
C MET A 173 94.87 -66.11 -4.43
N ASP A 174 95.72 -65.11 -4.68
CA ASP A 174 95.49 -63.73 -4.18
C ASP A 174 94.30 -63.04 -4.86
N ARG A 175 93.92 -63.51 -6.06
CA ARG A 175 92.70 -63.07 -6.76
C ARG A 175 91.45 -63.74 -6.19
N LEU A 176 91.52 -65.02 -5.82
CA LEU A 176 90.42 -65.73 -5.17
C LEU A 176 90.13 -65.17 -3.78
N ASP A 177 91.15 -64.94 -2.95
CA ASP A 177 90.97 -64.37 -1.60
C ASP A 177 90.44 -62.94 -1.65
N ARG A 178 90.87 -62.13 -2.63
CA ARG A 178 90.30 -60.80 -2.84
C ARG A 178 88.84 -60.86 -3.31
N LEU A 179 88.52 -61.74 -4.26
CA LEU A 179 87.14 -61.91 -4.74
C LEU A 179 86.20 -62.44 -3.66
N TYR A 180 86.67 -63.32 -2.77
CA TYR A 180 85.88 -63.79 -1.63
C TYR A 180 85.66 -62.67 -0.60
N ASN A 181 86.70 -61.92 -0.26
CA ASN A 181 86.58 -60.80 0.69
C ASN A 181 85.79 -59.61 0.13
N GLU A 182 85.87 -59.33 -1.17
CA GLU A 182 85.02 -58.35 -1.86
C GLU A 182 83.57 -58.82 -1.89
N LYS A 183 83.32 -60.10 -2.21
CA LYS A 183 81.97 -60.68 -2.20
C LYS A 183 81.30 -60.58 -0.83
N ASP A 184 82.02 -60.83 0.26
CA ASP A 184 81.47 -60.69 1.62
C ASP A 184 81.23 -59.22 1.99
N LYS A 185 82.11 -58.29 1.60
CA LYS A 185 81.87 -56.85 1.78
C LYS A 185 80.69 -56.34 0.97
N ASP A 186 80.54 -56.80 -0.26
CA ASP A 186 79.42 -56.46 -1.14
C ASP A 186 78.12 -57.03 -0.58
N LYS A 187 78.14 -58.24 -0.01
CA LYS A 187 76.97 -58.82 0.67
C LYS A 187 76.55 -57.98 1.88
N ASP A 188 77.48 -57.55 2.73
CA ASP A 188 77.19 -56.69 3.88
C ASP A 188 76.74 -55.27 3.47
N GLN A 189 77.25 -54.76 2.35
CA GLN A 189 76.81 -53.48 1.79
C GLN A 189 75.39 -53.59 1.20
N ILE A 190 75.10 -54.65 0.45
CA ILE A 190 73.76 -54.92 -0.11
C ILE A 190 72.75 -55.10 1.03
N GLN A 191 73.09 -55.85 2.08
CA GLN A 191 72.22 -56.04 3.24
C GLN A 191 71.87 -54.71 3.91
N ARG A 192 72.87 -53.83 4.15
CA ARG A 192 72.64 -52.50 4.73
C ARG A 192 71.77 -51.60 3.83
N LEU A 193 72.01 -51.60 2.53
CA LEU A 193 71.20 -50.85 1.57
C LEU A 193 69.76 -51.36 1.51
N LEU A 194 69.56 -52.68 1.67
CA LEU A 194 68.23 -53.29 1.72
C LEU A 194 67.47 -52.87 2.99
N GLU A 195 68.14 -52.87 4.14
CA GLU A 195 67.58 -52.41 5.42
C GLU A 195 67.25 -50.91 5.40
N GLU A 196 68.13 -50.08 4.84
CA GLU A 196 67.89 -48.64 4.65
C GLU A 196 66.70 -48.38 3.72
N ARG A 197 66.60 -49.12 2.61
CA ARG A 197 65.43 -49.03 1.70
C ARG A 197 64.14 -49.46 2.37
N LEU A 198 64.15 -50.55 3.14
CA LEU A 198 62.96 -51.00 3.89
C LEU A 198 62.52 -49.94 4.91
N SER A 199 63.48 -49.35 5.66
CA SER A 199 63.19 -48.25 6.58
C SER A 199 62.57 -47.04 5.86
N LEU A 200 63.11 -46.66 4.70
CA LEU A 200 62.57 -45.56 3.90
C LEU A 200 61.15 -45.86 3.39
N CYS A 201 60.90 -47.09 2.93
CA CYS A 201 59.56 -47.53 2.51
C CYS A 201 58.55 -47.46 3.68
N GLU A 202 58.94 -47.85 4.90
CA GLU A 202 58.08 -47.72 6.07
C GLU A 202 57.79 -46.26 6.43
N ASP A 203 58.78 -45.38 6.35
CA ASP A 203 58.59 -43.95 6.61
C ASP A 203 57.70 -43.29 5.55
N LEU A 204 57.86 -43.64 4.28
CA LEU A 204 56.97 -43.18 3.21
C LEU A 204 55.55 -43.70 3.40
N ARG A 205 55.38 -44.95 3.85
CA ARG A 205 54.06 -45.52 4.18
C ARG A 205 53.39 -44.73 5.31
N ARG A 206 54.12 -44.44 6.40
CA ARG A 206 53.62 -43.61 7.51
C ARG A 206 53.24 -42.20 7.05
N LYS A 207 54.05 -41.58 6.17
CA LYS A 207 53.73 -40.27 5.57
C LYS A 207 52.49 -40.32 4.67
N GLY A 208 52.29 -41.41 3.93
CA GLY A 208 51.07 -41.64 3.14
C GLY A 208 49.82 -41.76 4.01
N GLU A 209 49.92 -42.47 5.13
CA GLU A 209 48.83 -42.61 6.11
C GLU A 209 48.46 -41.26 6.74
N THR A 210 49.45 -40.46 7.17
CA THR A 210 49.19 -39.12 7.73
C THR A 210 48.60 -38.16 6.70
N THR A 211 49.06 -38.21 5.45
CA THR A 211 48.50 -37.42 4.35
C THR A 211 47.03 -37.76 4.11
N THR A 212 46.69 -39.05 4.13
CA THR A 212 45.30 -39.52 3.98
C THR A 212 44.42 -39.04 5.14
N GLN A 213 44.95 -39.05 6.36
CA GLN A 213 44.23 -38.56 7.54
C GLN A 213 43.99 -37.05 7.48
N LEU A 214 44.99 -36.27 7.06
CA LEU A 214 44.86 -34.82 6.85
C LEU A 214 43.83 -34.49 5.75
N GLN A 215 43.83 -35.24 4.64
CA GLN A 215 42.82 -35.08 3.59
C GLN A 215 41.40 -35.30 4.10
N LYS A 216 41.19 -36.31 4.96
CA LYS A 216 39.89 -36.55 5.61
C LYS A 216 39.48 -35.37 6.50
N GLN A 217 40.41 -34.81 7.27
CA GLN A 217 40.13 -33.63 8.11
C GLN A 217 39.80 -32.39 7.27
N VAL A 218 40.56 -32.12 6.21
CA VAL A 218 40.28 -31.01 5.28
C VAL A 218 38.89 -31.14 4.67
N PHE A 219 38.49 -32.35 4.26
CA PHE A 219 37.16 -32.60 3.74
C PHE A 219 36.06 -32.32 4.79
N GLN A 220 36.27 -32.75 6.04
CA GLN A 220 35.35 -32.47 7.15
C GLN A 220 35.23 -30.97 7.41
N PHE A 221 36.34 -30.23 7.43
CA PHE A 221 36.32 -28.77 7.61
C PHE A 221 35.63 -28.05 6.44
N LYS A 222 35.83 -28.48 5.19
CA LYS A 222 35.09 -27.92 4.04
C LYS A 222 33.59 -28.12 4.19
N LYS A 223 33.16 -29.30 4.66
CA LYS A 223 31.74 -29.58 4.92
C LYS A 223 31.17 -28.67 6.03
N GLN A 224 31.91 -28.48 7.12
CA GLN A 224 31.52 -27.58 8.21
C GLN A 224 31.44 -26.12 7.73
N LEU A 225 32.43 -25.66 6.95
CA LEU A 225 32.45 -24.32 6.38
C LEU A 225 31.22 -24.06 5.50
N GLY A 226 30.85 -25.01 4.64
CA GLY A 226 29.64 -24.91 3.82
C GLY A 226 28.37 -24.79 4.66
N SER A 227 28.26 -25.56 5.75
CA SER A 227 27.11 -25.47 6.66
C SER A 227 27.02 -24.12 7.37
N LEU A 228 28.15 -23.56 7.80
CA LEU A 228 28.22 -22.23 8.44
C LEU A 228 27.89 -21.11 7.45
N GLN A 229 28.34 -21.21 6.20
CA GLN A 229 27.99 -20.25 5.15
C GLN A 229 26.49 -20.24 4.85
N LEU A 230 25.85 -21.41 4.82
CA LEU A 230 24.40 -21.51 4.65
C LEU A 230 23.66 -20.84 5.83
N GLN A 231 24.12 -21.09 7.06
CA GLN A 231 23.57 -20.45 8.26
C GLN A 231 23.77 -18.93 8.22
N LEU A 232 24.95 -18.43 7.83
CA LEU A 232 25.20 -17.01 7.66
C LEU A 232 24.27 -16.38 6.61
N GLY A 233 24.04 -17.06 5.48
CA GLY A 233 23.10 -16.63 4.45
C GLY A 233 21.68 -16.50 4.99
N SER A 234 21.19 -17.51 5.72
CA SER A 234 19.87 -17.47 6.35
C SER A 234 19.75 -16.33 7.38
N ARG A 235 20.82 -16.07 8.16
CA ARG A 235 20.84 -14.99 9.14
C ARG A 235 20.79 -13.61 8.48
N LYS A 236 21.53 -13.39 7.39
CA LYS A 236 21.47 -12.14 6.61
C LYS A 236 20.09 -11.91 6.02
N ALA A 237 19.40 -12.96 5.58
CA ALA A 237 18.03 -12.85 5.10
C ALA A 237 17.06 -12.41 6.22
N VAL A 238 17.17 -12.98 7.41
CA VAL A 238 16.38 -12.58 8.59
C VAL A 238 16.70 -11.14 9.02
N GLU A 239 17.98 -10.74 8.98
CA GLU A 239 18.39 -9.38 9.29
C GLU A 239 17.80 -8.36 8.32
N SER A 240 17.80 -8.66 7.02
CA SER A 240 17.12 -7.82 6.01
C SER A 240 15.63 -7.69 6.29
N GLN A 241 14.95 -8.80 6.58
CA GLN A 241 13.52 -8.78 6.93
C GLN A 241 13.25 -7.96 8.20
N LEU A 242 14.15 -8.01 9.18
CA LEU A 242 14.02 -7.23 10.40
C LEU A 242 14.16 -5.73 10.12
N ILE A 243 15.10 -5.33 9.25
CA ILE A 243 15.25 -3.93 8.82
C ILE A 243 13.98 -3.44 8.11
N ASP A 244 13.44 -4.23 7.19
CA ASP A 244 12.21 -3.89 6.47
C ASP A 244 11.02 -3.73 7.43
N LYS A 245 10.90 -4.64 8.41
CA LYS A 245 9.85 -4.57 9.44
C LYS A 245 10.02 -3.39 10.39
N CYS A 246 11.24 -3.00 10.73
CA CYS A 246 11.50 -1.78 11.51
C CYS A 246 11.06 -0.53 10.74
N ALA A 247 11.32 -0.45 9.44
CA ALA A 247 10.87 0.66 8.60
C ALA A 247 9.33 0.72 8.52
N GLU A 248 8.67 -0.43 8.42
CA GLU A 248 7.20 -0.52 8.46
C GLU A 248 6.63 -0.02 9.80
N VAL A 249 7.24 -0.42 10.92
CA VAL A 249 6.84 0.04 12.27
C VAL A 249 7.00 1.56 12.40
N ASP A 250 8.07 2.14 11.89
CA ASP A 250 8.28 3.59 11.97
C ASP A 250 7.30 4.36 11.06
N SER A 251 6.96 3.82 9.90
CA SER A 251 5.88 4.36 9.06
C SER A 251 4.53 4.33 9.80
N LEU A 252 4.19 3.22 10.45
CA LEU A 252 2.96 3.08 11.23
C LEU A 252 2.91 4.05 12.42
N LYS A 253 4.04 4.27 13.12
CA LYS A 253 4.12 5.28 14.19
C LYS A 253 3.83 6.68 13.66
N TYR A 254 4.36 7.03 12.50
CA TYR A 254 4.10 8.32 11.86
C TYR A 254 2.62 8.48 11.49
N THR A 255 2.01 7.45 10.88
CA THR A 255 0.57 7.45 10.58
C THR A 255 -0.28 7.60 11.84
N LEU A 256 0.06 6.90 12.92
CA LEU A 256 -0.67 6.96 14.18
C LEU A 256 -0.55 8.34 14.84
N ALA A 257 0.61 8.99 14.76
CA ALA A 257 0.79 10.38 15.22
C ALA A 257 -0.11 11.35 14.44
N ASN A 258 -0.17 11.21 13.11
CA ASN A 258 -1.03 12.05 12.26
C ASN A 258 -2.52 11.86 12.57
N LEU A 259 -2.96 10.61 12.76
CA LEU A 259 -4.35 10.30 13.13
C LEU A 259 -4.72 10.90 14.50
N ASN A 260 -3.81 10.86 15.47
CA ASN A 260 -4.04 11.48 16.78
C ASN A 260 -4.14 13.01 16.68
N THR A 261 -3.31 13.65 15.88
CA THR A 261 -3.42 15.09 15.60
C THR A 261 -4.76 15.43 14.94
N GLN A 262 -5.18 14.65 13.95
CA GLN A 262 -6.48 14.84 13.28
C GLN A 262 -7.66 14.64 14.24
N LYS A 263 -7.60 13.63 15.11
CA LYS A 263 -8.59 13.39 16.16
C LYS A 263 -8.67 14.57 17.14
N GLY A 264 -7.52 15.13 17.52
CA GLY A 264 -7.45 16.34 18.33
C GLY A 264 -8.15 17.53 17.66
N ALA A 265 -7.83 17.79 16.39
CA ALA A 265 -8.48 18.86 15.61
C ALA A 265 -10.00 18.65 15.47
N GLN A 266 -10.44 17.41 15.20
CA GLN A 266 -11.86 17.07 15.14
C GLN A 266 -12.58 17.26 16.48
N SER A 267 -11.94 16.88 17.59
CA SER A 267 -12.50 17.09 18.92
C SER A 267 -12.70 18.57 19.24
N VAL A 268 -11.76 19.43 18.81
CA VAL A 268 -11.90 20.89 18.93
C VAL A 268 -13.01 21.40 18.01
N GLY A 269 -13.10 20.93 16.77
CA GLY A 269 -14.19 21.30 15.87
C GLY A 269 -15.57 20.93 16.42
N LEU A 270 -15.73 19.73 17.00
CA LEU A 270 -16.98 19.28 17.60
C LEU A 270 -17.36 20.09 18.86
N SER A 271 -16.38 20.54 19.66
CA SER A 271 -16.67 21.37 20.83
C SER A 271 -17.14 22.77 20.42
N THR A 272 -16.56 23.34 19.36
CA THR A 272 -17.01 24.60 18.77
C THR A 272 -18.45 24.48 18.25
N VAL A 273 -18.75 23.48 17.42
CA VAL A 273 -20.10 23.24 16.88
C VAL A 273 -21.12 23.02 18.00
N ARG A 274 -20.75 22.29 19.06
CA ARG A 274 -21.62 22.10 20.23
C ARG A 274 -21.94 23.41 20.94
N THR A 275 -20.98 24.31 21.01
CA THR A 275 -21.16 25.65 21.63
C THR A 275 -22.07 26.51 20.76
N GLU A 276 -21.82 26.57 19.45
CA GLU A 276 -22.67 27.30 18.49
C GLU A 276 -24.12 26.79 18.50
N LEU A 277 -24.31 25.46 18.55
CA LEU A 277 -25.64 24.86 18.61
C LEU A 277 -26.38 25.24 19.90
N LYS A 278 -25.66 25.29 21.02
CA LYS A 278 -26.22 25.71 22.32
C LYS A 278 -26.65 27.18 22.28
N ASP A 279 -25.85 28.04 21.66
CA ASP A 279 -26.16 29.46 21.52
C ASP A 279 -27.35 29.69 20.59
N ALA A 280 -27.41 28.98 19.46
CA ALA A 280 -28.54 29.00 18.54
C ALA A 280 -29.84 28.51 19.20
N LEU A 281 -29.76 27.45 20.02
CA LEU A 281 -30.91 26.94 20.78
C LEU A 281 -31.43 28.00 21.77
N ASN A 282 -30.54 28.66 22.50
CA ASN A 282 -30.91 29.73 23.44
C ASN A 282 -31.55 30.92 22.71
N ALA A 283 -31.03 31.29 21.54
CA ALA A 283 -31.61 32.35 20.70
C ALA A 283 -33.03 31.97 20.24
N ASN A 284 -33.24 30.75 19.74
CA ASN A 284 -34.56 30.25 19.32
C ASN A 284 -35.54 30.19 20.49
N GLN A 285 -35.13 29.75 21.68
CA GLN A 285 -35.99 29.77 22.86
C GLN A 285 -36.42 31.19 23.23
N THR A 286 -35.52 32.16 23.09
CA THR A 286 -35.82 33.57 23.33
C THR A 286 -36.82 34.11 22.32
N GLN A 287 -36.64 33.81 21.03
CA GLN A 287 -37.58 34.19 19.97
C GLN A 287 -38.95 33.53 20.16
N SER A 288 -39.00 32.24 20.48
CA SER A 288 -40.26 31.54 20.72
C SER A 288 -41.05 32.16 21.87
N LYS A 289 -40.37 32.52 22.98
CA LYS A 289 -41.01 33.25 24.09
C LYS A 289 -41.57 34.60 23.64
N ALA A 290 -40.86 35.32 22.77
CA ALA A 290 -41.33 36.60 22.23
C ALA A 290 -42.56 36.43 21.31
N ILE A 291 -42.60 35.37 20.48
CA ILE A 291 -43.74 35.05 19.62
C ILE A 291 -44.96 34.67 20.46
N THR A 292 -44.81 33.79 21.44
CA THR A 292 -45.91 33.39 22.34
C THR A 292 -46.45 34.56 23.16
N ALA A 293 -45.62 35.57 23.47
CA ALA A 293 -46.07 36.82 24.10
C ALA A 293 -46.90 37.71 23.16
N LEU A 294 -46.78 37.56 21.83
CA LEU A 294 -47.52 38.30 20.81
C LEU A 294 -48.83 37.60 20.36
N GLU A 295 -48.94 36.29 20.57
CA GLU A 295 -50.10 35.48 20.17
C GLU A 295 -51.47 35.89 20.76
N PRO A 296 -51.62 36.39 22.00
CA PRO A 296 -52.95 36.64 22.55
C PRO A 296 -53.63 37.91 22.01
N HIS A 297 -52.95 38.78 21.25
CA HIS A 297 -53.49 40.09 20.86
C HIS A 297 -53.88 40.28 19.39
N VAL A 298 -53.47 39.40 18.46
CA VAL A 298 -53.68 39.66 17.00
C VAL A 298 -54.44 38.57 16.25
N ALA A 299 -54.28 37.28 16.58
CA ALA A 299 -54.77 36.19 15.71
C ALA A 299 -56.26 35.83 15.90
N ALA A 300 -56.80 35.85 17.12
CA ALA A 300 -58.09 35.20 17.38
C ALA A 300 -59.36 36.02 17.02
N ARG A 301 -59.27 37.36 16.93
CA ARG A 301 -60.42 38.23 16.58
C ARG A 301 -60.51 38.55 15.09
N CYS A 302 -59.40 38.64 14.38
CA CYS A 302 -59.37 39.04 12.97
C CYS A 302 -59.90 37.93 12.03
N ASP A 303 -59.51 36.67 12.28
CA ASP A 303 -59.87 35.56 11.38
C ASP A 303 -61.34 35.13 11.50
N LYS A 304 -61.91 35.21 12.71
CA LYS A 304 -63.33 34.86 12.92
C LYS A 304 -64.27 35.85 12.26
N GLN A 305 -63.92 37.14 12.25
CA GLN A 305 -64.73 38.18 11.61
C GLN A 305 -64.66 38.07 10.09
N LYS A 306 -63.46 37.95 9.52
CA LYS A 306 -63.28 37.75 8.06
C LYS A 306 -64.00 36.50 7.56
N MET A 307 -63.91 35.40 8.31
CA MET A 307 -64.63 34.16 8.00
C MET A 307 -66.15 34.33 8.07
N TRP A 308 -66.66 35.13 9.02
CA TRP A 308 -68.09 35.41 9.13
C TRP A 308 -68.59 36.28 7.95
N GLU A 309 -67.84 37.31 7.56
CA GLU A 309 -68.14 38.17 6.41
C GLU A 309 -68.18 37.34 5.11
N LEU A 310 -67.18 36.48 4.88
CA LEU A 310 -67.16 35.57 3.73
C LEU A 310 -68.39 34.65 3.71
N LYS A 311 -68.75 34.01 4.83
CA LYS A 311 -69.93 33.14 4.92
C LYS A 311 -71.23 33.89 4.63
N ARG A 312 -71.36 35.12 5.15
CA ARG A 312 -72.52 35.97 4.90
C ARG A 312 -72.64 36.33 3.42
N ASP A 313 -71.54 36.71 2.79
CA ASP A 313 -71.54 37.12 1.39
C ASP A 313 -71.84 35.92 0.48
N ILE A 314 -71.25 34.74 0.73
CA ILE A 314 -71.61 33.50 0.02
C ILE A 314 -73.12 33.23 0.12
N ALA A 315 -73.71 33.29 1.31
CA ALA A 315 -75.13 33.04 1.51
C ALA A 315 -76.02 34.07 0.78
N PHE A 316 -75.62 35.35 0.81
CA PHE A 316 -76.28 36.42 0.06
C PHE A 316 -76.31 36.10 -1.43
N TYR A 317 -75.17 35.75 -2.02
CA TYR A 317 -75.06 35.51 -3.45
C TYR A 317 -75.73 34.23 -3.94
N ILE A 318 -75.71 33.15 -3.14
CA ILE A 318 -76.50 31.93 -3.42
C ILE A 318 -78.00 32.27 -3.48
N THR A 319 -78.51 33.02 -2.50
CA THR A 319 -79.92 33.43 -2.46
C THR A 319 -80.30 34.21 -3.72
N HIS A 320 -79.43 35.11 -4.17
CA HIS A 320 -79.67 35.85 -5.40
C HIS A 320 -79.66 34.97 -6.65
N LEU A 321 -78.78 33.96 -6.73
CA LEU A 321 -78.75 33.00 -7.83
C LEU A 321 -80.04 32.15 -7.87
N ASP A 322 -80.54 31.71 -6.72
CA ASP A 322 -81.81 30.99 -6.62
C ASP A 322 -82.99 31.83 -7.13
N LEU A 323 -83.03 33.12 -6.76
CA LEU A 323 -84.04 34.07 -7.23
C LEU A 323 -83.92 34.34 -8.75
N ALA A 324 -82.70 34.43 -9.28
CA ALA A 324 -82.45 34.60 -10.70
C ALA A 324 -82.88 33.37 -11.52
N ASN A 325 -82.58 32.16 -11.03
CA ASN A 325 -82.98 30.90 -11.66
C ASN A 325 -84.51 30.79 -11.77
N ASN A 326 -85.23 31.28 -10.75
CA ASN A 326 -86.69 31.33 -10.72
C ASN A 326 -87.29 32.59 -11.40
N ARG A 327 -86.46 33.41 -12.07
CA ARG A 327 -86.86 34.64 -12.77
C ARG A 327 -87.58 35.66 -11.88
N CYS A 328 -87.28 35.67 -10.59
CA CYS A 328 -87.85 36.63 -9.64
C CYS A 328 -87.25 38.03 -9.87
N ARG A 329 -88.11 39.05 -9.83
CA ARG A 329 -87.67 40.46 -9.77
C ARG A 329 -87.51 40.85 -8.30
N VAL A 330 -86.33 41.32 -7.94
CA VAL A 330 -86.03 41.78 -6.57
C VAL A 330 -85.81 43.28 -6.55
N PHE A 331 -86.08 43.90 -5.40
CA PHE A 331 -85.72 45.30 -5.19
C PHE A 331 -84.20 45.45 -5.19
N SER A 332 -83.68 46.45 -5.91
CA SER A 332 -82.24 46.69 -6.07
C SER A 332 -81.71 47.83 -5.19
N CYS A 333 -82.51 48.28 -4.24
CA CYS A 333 -82.22 49.47 -3.46
C CYS A 333 -81.39 49.11 -2.21
N ALA A 334 -80.24 49.79 -2.05
CA ALA A 334 -79.39 49.63 -0.87
C ALA A 334 -79.88 50.56 0.25
N HIS A 335 -80.14 49.99 1.43
CA HIS A 335 -80.58 50.73 2.61
C HIS A 335 -79.85 50.23 3.85
N VAL A 336 -79.48 51.16 4.73
CA VAL A 336 -78.86 50.84 6.02
C VAL A 336 -79.87 50.22 6.99
N SER A 337 -81.17 50.47 6.77
CA SER A 337 -82.26 49.95 7.61
C SER A 337 -83.53 49.69 6.78
N LEU A 338 -84.22 48.61 7.11
CA LEU A 338 -85.54 48.29 6.55
C LEU A 338 -86.66 49.13 7.18
N PHE A 339 -86.41 49.82 8.29
CA PHE A 339 -87.41 50.62 9.01
C PHE A 339 -87.56 52.05 8.46
N SER A 340 -86.62 52.51 7.62
CA SER A 340 -86.59 53.87 7.08
C SER A 340 -86.48 53.87 5.55
N LEU A 341 -87.27 53.03 4.89
CA LEU A 341 -87.31 52.98 3.43
C LEU A 341 -87.85 54.31 2.87
N PRO A 342 -87.06 55.07 2.09
CA PRO A 342 -87.55 56.29 1.47
C PRO A 342 -88.74 55.96 0.56
N LYS A 343 -89.82 56.73 0.62
CA LYS A 343 -91.03 56.53 -0.22
C LYS A 343 -90.78 56.67 -1.74
N ARG A 344 -89.58 57.06 -2.16
CA ARG A 344 -89.23 57.33 -3.57
C ARG A 344 -89.02 56.04 -4.36
N ASN A 345 -89.00 56.19 -5.70
CA ASN A 345 -88.97 55.16 -6.74
C ASN A 345 -88.35 53.82 -6.32
N LYS A 346 -89.22 52.83 -6.06
CA LYS A 346 -88.82 51.45 -5.83
C LYS A 346 -88.40 50.84 -7.18
N SER A 347 -87.10 50.65 -7.38
CA SER A 347 -86.61 49.93 -8.57
C SER A 347 -86.59 48.42 -8.29
N THR A 348 -87.21 47.66 -9.20
CA THR A 348 -87.03 46.21 -9.25
C THR A 348 -86.22 45.85 -10.47
N LEU A 349 -85.21 45.00 -10.29
CA LEU A 349 -84.39 44.47 -11.35
C LEU A 349 -84.62 42.96 -11.42
N GLN A 350 -84.84 42.44 -12.64
CA GLN A 350 -84.72 41.00 -12.86
C GLN A 350 -83.23 40.67 -12.77
N ARG A 351 -82.84 39.94 -11.73
CA ARG A 351 -81.45 39.51 -11.59
C ARG A 351 -81.24 38.30 -12.48
N ASP A 352 -80.18 38.34 -13.27
CA ASP A 352 -79.64 37.18 -13.96
C ASP A 352 -78.25 36.84 -13.37
N ALA A 353 -77.68 35.71 -13.78
CA ALA A 353 -76.36 35.28 -13.31
C ALA A 353 -75.26 36.31 -13.61
N ARG A 354 -75.40 37.10 -14.70
CA ARG A 354 -74.43 38.12 -15.09
C ARG A 354 -74.42 39.28 -14.12
N VAL A 355 -75.59 39.79 -13.73
CA VAL A 355 -75.73 40.87 -12.73
C VAL A 355 -75.14 40.43 -11.40
N ILE A 356 -75.50 39.24 -10.94
CA ILE A 356 -75.07 38.71 -9.64
C ILE A 356 -73.55 38.49 -9.62
N ALA A 357 -72.99 37.86 -10.65
CA ALA A 357 -71.55 37.66 -10.75
C ALA A 357 -70.78 38.99 -10.84
N GLY A 358 -71.38 40.04 -11.41
CA GLY A 358 -70.81 41.38 -11.47
C GLY A 358 -70.80 42.10 -10.12
N GLU A 359 -71.84 41.94 -9.31
CA GLU A 359 -71.89 42.45 -7.93
C GLU A 359 -70.88 41.71 -7.05
N PHE A 360 -70.87 40.38 -7.08
CA PHE A 360 -69.88 39.55 -6.37
C PHE A 360 -68.46 40.00 -6.68
N PHE A 361 -68.15 40.15 -7.97
CA PHE A 361 -66.83 40.57 -8.37
C PHE A 361 -66.45 41.94 -7.82
N ARG A 362 -67.37 42.92 -7.87
CA ARG A 362 -67.09 44.30 -7.44
C ARG A 362 -66.78 44.38 -5.94
N ASP A 363 -67.49 43.61 -5.13
CA ASP A 363 -67.30 43.61 -3.68
C ASP A 363 -65.90 43.06 -3.30
N TRP A 364 -65.38 42.12 -4.08
CA TRP A 364 -64.13 41.42 -3.79
C TRP A 364 -62.94 41.86 -4.66
N ALA A 365 -63.15 42.72 -5.67
CA ALA A 365 -62.11 43.11 -6.64
C ALA A 365 -60.85 43.76 -6.02
N ASN A 366 -60.97 44.34 -4.82
CA ASN A 366 -59.86 44.94 -4.10
C ASN A 366 -59.10 43.94 -3.21
N ASP A 367 -59.63 42.74 -3.00
CA ASP A 367 -58.95 41.67 -2.26
C ASP A 367 -57.96 40.95 -3.19
N LYS A 368 -56.67 41.06 -2.87
CA LYS A 368 -55.60 40.43 -3.65
C LYS A 368 -55.74 38.91 -3.71
N GLN A 369 -56.07 38.25 -2.59
CA GLN A 369 -56.20 36.79 -2.56
C GLN A 369 -57.38 36.34 -3.42
N PHE A 370 -58.49 37.08 -3.38
CA PHE A 370 -59.61 36.84 -4.29
C PHE A 370 -59.19 36.98 -5.75
N MET A 371 -58.48 38.06 -6.12
CA MET A 371 -58.05 38.29 -7.50
C MET A 371 -57.08 37.21 -8.00
N ASP A 372 -56.16 36.75 -7.15
CA ASP A 372 -55.26 35.64 -7.46
C ASP A 372 -56.05 34.35 -7.76
N GLN A 373 -57.03 34.00 -6.91
CA GLN A 373 -57.89 32.82 -7.10
C GLN A 373 -58.85 32.96 -8.29
N TYR A 374 -59.37 34.17 -8.51
CA TYR A 374 -60.24 34.50 -9.64
C TYR A 374 -59.53 34.28 -10.97
N HIS A 375 -58.28 34.76 -11.10
CA HIS A 375 -57.44 34.51 -12.28
C HIS A 375 -57.11 33.03 -12.43
N PHE A 376 -56.67 32.37 -11.35
CA PHE A 376 -56.34 30.95 -11.35
C PHE A 376 -57.51 30.08 -11.83
N GLN A 377 -58.71 30.29 -11.28
CA GLN A 377 -59.88 29.48 -11.62
C GLN A 377 -60.29 29.65 -13.10
N ARG A 378 -60.16 30.86 -13.64
CA ARG A 378 -60.45 31.12 -15.06
C ARG A 378 -59.45 30.45 -15.98
N GLN A 379 -58.15 30.54 -15.67
CA GLN A 379 -57.11 29.83 -16.40
C GLN A 379 -57.33 28.32 -16.33
N TYR A 380 -57.67 27.78 -15.15
CA TYR A 380 -57.97 26.36 -14.96
C TYR A 380 -59.11 25.88 -15.87
N VAL A 381 -60.20 26.63 -16.01
CA VAL A 381 -61.31 26.28 -16.93
C VAL A 381 -60.83 26.22 -18.38
N ILE A 382 -60.01 27.18 -18.81
CA ILE A 382 -59.43 27.19 -20.17
C ILE A 382 -58.54 25.96 -20.39
N ASP A 383 -57.64 25.67 -19.44
CA ASP A 383 -56.73 24.53 -19.53
C ASP A 383 -57.45 23.19 -19.45
N HIS A 384 -58.52 23.10 -18.67
CA HIS A 384 -59.38 21.93 -18.59
C HIS A 384 -60.06 21.66 -19.94
N HIS A 385 -60.62 22.69 -20.59
CA HIS A 385 -61.18 22.53 -21.94
C HIS A 385 -60.11 22.19 -22.99
N ARG A 386 -58.92 22.80 -22.90
CA ARG A 386 -57.77 22.46 -23.75
C ARG A 386 -57.32 21.01 -23.56
N ALA A 387 -57.44 20.44 -22.36
CA ALA A 387 -57.17 19.03 -22.10
C ALA A 387 -58.22 18.11 -22.77
N HIS A 388 -59.49 18.49 -22.76
CA HIS A 388 -60.53 17.75 -23.48
C HIS A 388 -60.33 17.80 -25.00
N GLU A 389 -60.01 18.97 -25.56
CA GLU A 389 -59.71 19.12 -26.99
C GLU A 389 -58.55 18.23 -27.46
N ARG A 390 -57.55 18.02 -26.59
CA ARG A 390 -56.42 17.13 -26.87
C ARG A 390 -56.75 15.64 -26.78
N SER A 391 -57.71 15.25 -25.95
CA SER A 391 -58.00 13.83 -25.65
C SER A 391 -59.12 13.24 -26.51
N ALA A 392 -60.17 14.00 -26.79
CA ALA A 392 -61.21 13.70 -27.80
C ALA A 392 -62.17 14.90 -27.89
N SER A 393 -62.61 15.28 -29.10
CA SER A 393 -63.59 16.37 -29.28
C SER A 393 -64.95 15.97 -28.68
N GLY A 394 -65.20 16.41 -27.45
CA GLY A 394 -66.50 16.30 -26.79
C GLY A 394 -67.52 17.32 -27.31
N ARG A 395 -68.71 17.35 -26.71
CA ARG A 395 -69.78 18.33 -27.01
C ARG A 395 -69.59 19.70 -26.35
N GLY A 396 -68.43 19.95 -25.73
CA GLY A 396 -68.14 21.19 -25.02
C GLY A 396 -67.77 22.34 -25.95
N ALA A 397 -67.86 23.58 -25.45
CA ALA A 397 -67.31 24.74 -26.15
C ALA A 397 -65.78 24.63 -26.23
N HIS A 398 -65.22 25.16 -27.32
CA HIS A 398 -63.77 25.21 -27.51
C HIS A 398 -63.09 26.13 -26.49
N SER A 399 -61.88 25.77 -26.06
CA SER A 399 -61.09 26.54 -25.10
C SER A 399 -60.85 27.97 -25.59
N GLY A 400 -60.63 28.16 -26.89
CA GLY A 400 -60.51 29.48 -27.53
C GLY A 400 -61.79 30.32 -27.42
N THR A 401 -62.97 29.71 -27.59
CA THR A 401 -64.25 30.41 -27.41
C THR A 401 -64.44 30.84 -25.95
N ILE A 402 -64.12 29.96 -25.01
CA ILE A 402 -64.21 30.25 -23.57
C ILE A 402 -63.26 31.38 -23.19
N LYS A 403 -62.00 31.33 -23.65
CA LYS A 403 -61.01 32.39 -23.45
C LYS A 403 -61.55 33.74 -23.91
N ASN A 404 -62.10 33.83 -25.12
CA ASN A 404 -62.65 35.08 -25.65
C ASN A 404 -63.82 35.62 -24.80
N ILE A 405 -64.73 34.75 -24.36
CA ILE A 405 -65.85 35.13 -23.48
C ILE A 405 -65.31 35.65 -22.14
N LEU A 406 -64.34 34.96 -21.54
CA LEU A 406 -63.75 35.37 -20.26
C LEU A 406 -63.05 36.72 -20.39
N THR A 407 -62.22 36.93 -21.42
CA THR A 407 -61.58 38.21 -21.72
C THR A 407 -62.59 39.34 -21.91
N GLN A 408 -63.70 39.10 -22.62
CA GLN A 408 -64.75 40.11 -22.77
C GLN A 408 -65.42 40.45 -21.44
N VAL A 409 -65.72 39.44 -20.61
CA VAL A 409 -66.31 39.63 -19.28
C VAL A 409 -65.36 40.41 -18.37
N ASP A 410 -64.06 40.13 -18.42
CA ASP A 410 -63.05 40.84 -17.60
C ASP A 410 -62.86 42.28 -18.07
N GLY A 411 -62.84 42.52 -19.38
CA GLY A 411 -62.84 43.86 -19.96
C GLY A 411 -64.06 44.67 -19.50
N GLY A 412 -65.24 44.05 -19.44
CA GLY A 412 -66.45 44.68 -18.88
C GLY A 412 -66.38 44.93 -17.36
N ARG A 413 -65.41 44.34 -16.67
CA ARG A 413 -65.11 44.56 -15.24
C ARG A 413 -63.90 45.48 -15.03
N ASN A 414 -63.35 46.04 -16.10
CA ASN A 414 -62.11 46.84 -16.09
C ASN A 414 -60.89 46.09 -15.52
N VAL A 415 -60.80 44.78 -15.77
CA VAL A 415 -59.62 43.99 -15.41
C VAL A 415 -58.96 43.42 -16.66
N SER A 416 -57.65 43.62 -16.78
CA SER A 416 -56.84 43.06 -17.84
C SER A 416 -56.13 41.81 -17.34
N LEU A 417 -56.69 40.63 -17.64
CA LEU A 417 -56.08 39.34 -17.34
C LEU A 417 -55.57 38.69 -18.62
N GLU A 418 -54.34 38.19 -18.57
CA GLU A 418 -53.76 37.39 -19.64
C GLU A 418 -54.01 35.91 -19.37
N TYR A 419 -54.53 35.22 -20.39
CA TYR A 419 -54.79 33.78 -20.36
C TYR A 419 -53.85 33.06 -21.33
N ASN A 420 -53.13 32.06 -20.83
CA ASN A 420 -52.17 31.28 -21.61
C ASN A 420 -52.84 30.15 -22.38
#